data_AF-A0A957P2C7-F1
#
_entry.id   AF-A0A957P2C7-F1
#
_cell.length_a   1.000
_cell.length_b   1.000
_cell.length_c   1.000
_cell.angle_alpha   90.00
_cell.angle_beta   90.00
_cell.angle_gamma   90.00
#
_symmetry.space_group_name_H-M   'P 1'
#
loop_
_entity.id
_entity.type
_entity.pdbx_description
1 polymer ?
#
loop_
_entity_poly.entity_id
_entity_poly.type
_entity_poly.pdbx_seq_one_letter_code
_entity_poly.pdbx_strand_id
1 'polypeptide(L)'
;MMFWLTLVLIGLITFAYRFSFIALLERVKLPGLMQRALRFVPLAALTAITLPEVAIRQNALNLSLGNDRLVASLVAAVVAWRTKNVFLTILIGMLCLYILQSF
;
A
#
# COMPACT_ATOMS: atom_id res chain seq x y z
N MET A 1 34.59 -6.24 0.63
CA MET A 1 34.81 -5.24 1.71
C MET A 1 33.78 -4.11 1.69
N MET A 2 33.60 -3.39 0.57
CA MET A 2 32.64 -2.27 0.48
C MET A 2 31.17 -2.64 0.78
N PHE A 3 30.70 -3.82 0.37
CA PHE A 3 29.31 -4.25 0.61
C PHE A 3 28.91 -4.30 2.09
N TRP A 4 29.83 -4.79 2.94
CA TRP A 4 29.62 -4.85 4.38
C TRP A 4 29.53 -3.44 4.99
N LEU A 5 30.39 -2.53 4.51
CA LEU A 5 30.40 -1.13 4.92
C LEU A 5 29.11 -0.41 4.49
N THR A 6 28.62 -0.67 3.27
CA THR A 6 27.35 -0.11 2.78
C THR A 6 26.16 -0.60 3.57
N LEU A 7 26.10 -1.90 3.92
CA LEU A 7 25.02 -2.46 4.74
C LEU A 7 24.96 -1.82 6.13
N VAL A 8 26.12 -1.70 6.80
CA VAL A 8 26.21 -1.06 8.12
C VAL A 8 25.80 0.41 8.02
N LEU A 9 26.26 1.13 6.99
CA LEU A 9 25.95 2.54 6.80
C LEU A 9 24.45 2.77 6.54
N ILE A 10 23.82 1.98 5.67
CA ILE A 10 22.38 2.04 5.40
C ILE A 10 21.56 1.67 6.64
N GLY A 11 22.00 0.65 7.38
CA GLY A 11 21.37 0.25 8.64
C GLY A 11 21.38 1.39 9.65
N LEU A 12 22.54 2.03 9.82
CA LEU A 12 22.73 3.14 10.75
C LEU A 12 21.90 4.37 10.34
N ILE A 13 21.87 4.72 9.06
CA ILE A 13 21.08 5.85 8.54
C ILE A 13 19.58 5.58 8.71
N THR A 14 19.11 4.38 8.39
CA THR A 14 17.69 4.00 8.56
C THR A 14 17.29 4.04 10.02
N PHE A 15 18.17 3.54 10.90
CA PHE A 15 17.95 3.56 12.33
C PHE A 15 17.93 5.00 12.87
N ALA A 16 18.89 5.83 12.49
CA ALA A 16 18.95 7.24 12.87
C ALA A 16 17.72 8.01 12.38
N TYR A 17 17.24 7.76 11.16
CA TYR A 17 16.03 8.41 10.63
C TYR A 17 14.78 8.03 11.42
N ARG A 18 14.59 6.74 11.73
CA ARG A 18 13.49 6.27 12.60
C ARG A 18 13.60 6.81 14.02
N PHE A 19 14.81 6.77 14.59
CA PHE A 19 15.06 7.19 15.97
C PHE A 19 14.92 8.70 16.14
N SER A 20 15.33 9.49 15.15
CA SER A 20 15.09 10.94 15.13
C SER A 20 13.61 11.25 15.19
N PHE A 21 12.77 10.48 14.49
CA PHE A 21 11.31 10.64 14.56
C PHE A 21 10.77 10.30 15.95
N ILE A 22 11.24 9.22 16.57
CA ILE A 22 10.81 8.74 17.90
C ILE A 22 11.27 9.69 19.02
N ALA A 23 12.53 10.12 19.00
CA ALA A 23 13.09 11.05 19.99
C ALA A 23 12.49 12.46 19.86
N LEU A 24 12.14 12.90 18.64
CA LEU A 24 11.39 14.15 18.42
C LEU A 24 9.93 14.02 18.89
N LEU A 25 9.33 12.83 18.75
CA LEU A 25 8.00 12.47 19.26
C LEU A 25 7.90 12.58 20.79
N GLU A 26 9.00 12.31 21.49
CA GLU A 26 9.08 12.34 22.95
C GLU A 26 9.22 13.77 23.49
N ARG A 27 9.93 14.65 22.78
CA ARG A 27 10.07 16.07 23.16
C ARG A 27 8.87 16.94 22.78
N VAL A 28 8.12 16.57 21.73
CA VAL A 28 6.92 17.31 21.31
C VAL A 28 5.70 16.52 21.76
N LYS A 29 5.00 16.98 22.82
CA LYS A 29 3.69 16.44 23.22
C LYS A 29 2.74 16.53 22.02
N LEU A 30 2.63 15.45 21.26
CA LEU A 30 1.79 15.46 20.07
C LEU A 30 0.33 15.64 20.48
N PRO A 31 -0.39 16.60 19.87
CA PRO A 31 -1.83 16.64 20.03
C PRO A 31 -2.40 15.29 19.59
N GLY A 32 -3.38 14.74 20.31
CA GLY A 32 -3.90 13.38 20.07
C GLY A 32 -4.38 13.11 18.63
N LEU A 33 -4.62 14.18 17.85
CA LEU A 33 -4.88 14.12 16.41
C LEU A 33 -3.70 13.52 15.61
N MET A 34 -2.47 13.87 15.96
CA MET A 34 -1.27 13.50 15.20
C MET A 34 -0.84 12.05 15.49
N GLN A 35 -0.98 11.58 16.74
CA GLN A 35 -0.82 10.16 17.07
C GLN A 35 -1.87 9.29 16.36
N ARG A 36 -3.13 9.75 16.28
CA ARG A 36 -4.16 9.07 15.49
C ARG A 36 -3.79 9.04 14.00
N ALA A 37 -3.34 10.16 13.44
CA ALA A 37 -2.91 10.23 12.04
C ALA A 37 -1.74 9.28 11.74
N LEU A 38 -0.75 9.18 12.63
CA LEU A 38 0.39 8.24 12.47
C LEU A 38 -0.05 6.78 12.39
N ARG A 39 -1.11 6.38 13.10
CA ARG A 39 -1.67 5.02 13.02
C ARG A 39 -2.29 4.71 11.66
N PHE A 40 -2.72 5.73 10.92
CA PHE A 40 -3.26 5.58 9.56
C PHE A 40 -2.19 5.63 8.47
N VAL A 41 -0.96 6.05 8.77
CA VAL A 41 0.14 6.10 7.79
C VAL A 41 0.39 4.77 7.09
N PRO A 42 0.44 3.60 7.77
CA PRO A 42 0.63 2.32 7.09
C PRO A 42 -0.49 2.02 6.10
N LEU A 43 -1.73 2.27 6.50
CA LEU A 43 -2.90 2.05 5.63
C LEU A 43 -2.86 3.01 4.43
N ALA A 44 -2.59 4.30 4.67
CA ALA A 44 -2.49 5.33 3.65
C ALA A 44 -1.37 5.02 2.62
N ALA A 45 -0.21 4.55 3.10
CA ALA A 45 0.89 4.15 2.23
C ALA A 45 0.51 2.94 1.36
N LEU A 46 -0.10 1.90 1.94
CA LEU A 46 -0.58 0.74 1.19
C LEU A 46 -1.60 1.16 0.13
N THR A 47 -2.55 2.04 0.48
CA THR A 47 -3.51 2.57 -0.49
C THR A 47 -2.84 3.39 -1.58
N ALA A 48 -1.86 4.23 -1.24
CA ALA A 48 -1.16 5.08 -2.21
C ALA A 48 -0.30 4.29 -3.20
N ILE A 49 0.20 3.11 -2.81
CA ILE A 49 0.92 2.20 -3.71
C ILE A 49 -0.06 1.40 -4.57
N THR A 50 -1.15 0.91 -3.96
CA THR A 50 -2.11 0.03 -4.65
C THR A 50 -3.04 0.77 -5.61
N LEU A 51 -3.50 1.99 -5.26
CA LEU A 51 -4.40 2.78 -6.10
C LEU A 51 -3.86 3.03 -7.51
N PRO A 52 -2.64 3.54 -7.70
CA PRO A 52 -2.14 3.85 -9.04
C PRO A 52 -1.86 2.60 -9.85
N GLU A 53 -1.44 1.48 -9.23
CA GLU A 53 -1.29 0.21 -9.94
C GLU A 53 -2.60 -0.30 -10.55
N VAL A 54 -3.71 0.01 -9.88
CA VAL A 54 -5.06 -0.32 -10.34
C VAL A 54 -5.59 0.72 -11.33
N ALA A 55 -5.36 2.01 -11.07
CA ALA A 55 -5.99 3.12 -11.78
C ALA A 55 -5.25 3.55 -13.06
N ILE A 56 -3.94 3.31 -13.17
CA ILE A 56 -3.10 3.85 -14.25
C ILE A 56 -2.53 2.69 -15.08
N ARG A 57 -2.96 2.58 -16.34
CA ARG A 57 -2.33 1.73 -17.36
C ARG A 57 -1.71 2.61 -18.45
N GLN A 58 -0.43 2.38 -18.73
CA GLN A 58 0.25 2.83 -19.95
C GLN A 58 0.08 4.33 -20.27
N ASN A 59 0.28 5.19 -19.28
CA ASN A 59 0.32 6.66 -19.47
C ASN A 59 -0.98 7.29 -20.00
N ALA A 60 -2.12 6.57 -19.93
CA ALA A 60 -3.43 7.08 -20.29
C ALA A 60 -4.48 6.66 -19.26
N LEU A 61 -5.29 7.62 -18.80
CA LEU A 61 -6.46 7.39 -17.94
C LEU A 61 -7.56 6.70 -18.74
N ASN A 62 -7.46 5.38 -18.90
CA ASN A 62 -8.52 4.57 -19.49
C ASN A 62 -9.59 4.27 -18.42
N LEU A 63 -10.37 5.29 -18.07
CA LEU A 63 -11.62 5.24 -17.31
C LEU A 63 -12.79 4.70 -18.17
N SER A 64 -12.50 3.80 -19.11
CA SER A 64 -13.54 3.16 -19.92
C SER A 64 -14.01 1.90 -19.21
N LEU A 65 -15.33 1.70 -19.13
CA LEU A 65 -15.96 0.49 -18.56
C LEU A 65 -15.59 -0.81 -19.30
N GLY A 66 -14.82 -0.74 -20.39
CA GLY A 66 -14.20 -1.89 -21.05
C GLY A 66 -12.84 -2.29 -20.47
N ASN A 67 -12.39 -1.70 -19.36
CA ASN A 67 -11.11 -2.01 -18.74
C ASN A 67 -11.30 -2.98 -17.57
N ASP A 68 -11.18 -4.26 -17.90
CA ASP A 68 -11.42 -5.42 -17.04
C ASP A 68 -10.74 -5.34 -15.67
N ARG A 69 -9.56 -4.71 -15.59
CA ARG A 69 -8.85 -4.56 -14.31
C ARG A 69 -9.52 -3.60 -13.32
N LEU A 70 -10.20 -2.56 -13.78
CA LEU A 70 -10.92 -1.64 -12.89
C LEU A 70 -12.12 -2.36 -12.26
N VAL A 71 -12.88 -3.08 -13.06
CA VAL A 71 -14.00 -3.90 -12.57
C VAL A 71 -13.50 -4.99 -11.62
N ALA A 72 -12.42 -5.69 -11.99
CA ALA A 72 -11.83 -6.73 -11.13
C ALA A 72 -11.32 -6.17 -9.79
N SER A 73 -10.72 -4.98 -9.77
CA SER A 73 -10.27 -4.33 -8.53
C SER A 73 -11.42 -3.87 -7.64
N LEU A 74 -12.52 -3.41 -8.23
CA LEU A 74 -13.71 -2.94 -7.52
C LEU A 74 -14.46 -4.12 -6.90
N VAL A 75 -14.59 -5.23 -7.66
CA VAL A 75 -15.10 -6.51 -7.15
C VAL A 75 -14.19 -7.04 -6.04
N ALA A 76 -12.87 -7.02 -6.21
CA ALA A 76 -11.93 -7.43 -5.18
C ALA A 76 -12.04 -6.57 -3.91
N ALA A 77 -12.24 -5.25 -4.04
CA ALA A 77 -12.45 -4.34 -2.92
C ALA A 77 -13.77 -4.64 -2.16
N VAL A 78 -14.86 -4.89 -2.90
CA VAL A 78 -16.16 -5.26 -2.30
C VAL A 78 -16.06 -6.59 -1.55
N VAL A 79 -15.35 -7.57 -2.12
CA VAL A 79 -15.11 -8.87 -1.50
C VAL A 79 -14.19 -8.76 -0.29
N ALA A 80 -13.13 -7.94 -0.36
CA ALA A 80 -12.25 -7.66 0.78
C ALA A 80 -13.05 -7.09 1.96
N TRP A 81 -13.95 -6.15 1.67
CA TRP A 81 -14.79 -5.50 2.67
C TRP A 81 -15.79 -6.46 3.32
N ARG A 82 -16.39 -7.36 2.53
CA ARG A 82 -17.34 -8.37 3.02
C ARG A 82 -16.69 -9.49 3.80
N THR A 83 -15.57 -10.02 3.32
CA THR A 83 -15.07 -11.32 3.79
C THR A 83 -14.06 -11.17 4.94
N LYS A 84 -13.42 -10.00 5.12
CA LYS A 84 -12.36 -9.75 6.12
C LYS A 84 -11.23 -10.81 6.15
N ASN A 85 -11.12 -11.64 5.11
CA ASN A 85 -10.21 -12.76 5.02
C ASN A 85 -9.35 -12.60 3.77
N VAL A 86 -8.07 -12.32 4.00
CA VAL A 86 -7.08 -11.99 2.97
C VAL A 86 -6.97 -13.10 1.92
N PHE A 87 -7.03 -14.37 2.33
CA PHE A 87 -6.94 -15.50 1.40
C PHE A 87 -8.10 -15.55 0.42
N LEU A 88 -9.34 -15.34 0.89
CA LEU A 88 -10.53 -15.30 0.02
C LEU A 88 -10.50 -14.08 -0.91
N THR A 89 -9.99 -12.94 -0.44
CA THR A 89 -9.81 -11.75 -1.28
C THR A 89 -8.83 -12.01 -2.43
N ILE A 90 -7.70 -12.64 -2.15
CA ILE A 90 -6.70 -12.99 -3.18
C ILE A 90 -7.30 -13.98 -4.18
N LEU A 91 -7.96 -15.04 -3.69
CA LEU A 91 -8.51 -16.09 -4.54
C LEU A 91 -9.61 -15.56 -5.47
N ILE A 92 -10.55 -14.77 -4.93
CA ILE A 92 -11.65 -14.19 -5.70
C ILE A 92 -11.14 -13.08 -6.64
N GLY A 93 -10.18 -12.26 -6.19
CA GLY A 93 -9.55 -11.23 -7.03
C GLY A 93 -8.77 -11.83 -8.20
N MET A 94 -8.00 -12.91 -7.97
CA MET A 94 -7.31 -13.64 -9.03
C MET A 94 -8.29 -14.32 -9.99
N LEU A 95 -9.34 -14.99 -9.48
CA LEU A 95 -10.35 -15.61 -10.32
C LEU A 95 -11.08 -14.58 -11.20
N CYS A 96 -11.43 -13.44 -10.63
CA CYS A 96 -12.09 -12.36 -11.37
C CYS A 96 -11.17 -11.78 -12.45
N LEU A 97 -9.88 -11.54 -12.14
CA LEU A 97 -8.90 -11.14 -13.14
C LEU A 97 -8.72 -12.20 -14.24
N TYR A 98 -8.66 -13.48 -13.87
CA TYR A 98 -8.40 -14.56 -14.81
C TYR A 98 -9.59 -14.80 -15.76
N ILE A 99 -10.81 -14.79 -15.24
CA ILE A 99 -12.05 -14.92 -16.01
C ILE A 99 -12.18 -13.78 -17.01
N LEU A 100 -11.83 -12.58 -16.58
CA LEU A 100 -12.02 -11.37 -17.36
C LEU A 100 -10.86 -11.11 -18.34
N GLN A 101 -9.66 -11.65 -18.08
CA GLN A 101 -8.53 -11.65 -19.03
C GLN A 101 -8.60 -12.80 -20.04
N SER A 102 -9.35 -13.87 -19.73
CA SER A 102 -9.54 -15.03 -20.61
C SER A 102 -10.66 -14.86 -21.63
N PHE A 103 -11.47 -13.81 -21.51
CA PHE A 103 -12.53 -13.43 -22.47
C PHE A 103 -12.06 -12.26 -23.34
#